data_AF-A0A2P6C7M1-F1
#
_entry.id   AF-A0A2P6C7M1-F1
#
_cell.length_a   1.000
_cell.length_b   1.000
_cell.length_c   1.000
_cell.angle_alpha   90.00
_cell.angle_beta   90.00
_cell.angle_gamma   90.00
#
_symmetry.space_group_name_H-M   'P 1'
#
loop_
_entity.id
_entity.type
_entity.pdbx_description
1 polymer ?
#
loop_
_entity_poly.entity_id
_entity_poly.type
_entity_poly.pdbx_seq_one_letter_code
_entity_poly.pdbx_strand_id
1 'polypeptide(L)'
;MELSNEQLLQIDNYIFSCGIKYCDVRTEIVDHFANILEEKLAKNPTLNFKQEIKNIHRNFSDKGFNKLLKEKTKSVHKKFYKQSFKHLITFFKLPKIIITGVLSYGLFLIMNFINDKENFFFWTYTFLLFLIVRIFYQSFKTKKQQKERFLVLNKTNNFLQLFNVIFISFNFLTNLRSDESFLNPIHNNIQLSVFILLLLFYWSGENIFYQNKKMVKEQYPNVSI
;
A
#
# COMPACT_ATOMS: atom_id res chain seq x y z
N MET A 1 -32.38 -14.28 -4.20
CA MET A 1 -32.20 -15.07 -2.96
C MET A 1 -30.77 -14.85 -2.55
N GLU A 2 -30.51 -14.41 -1.31
CA GLU A 2 -29.14 -14.23 -0.82
C GLU A 2 -28.55 -15.57 -0.39
N LEU A 3 -27.26 -15.81 -0.68
CA LEU A 3 -26.56 -17.02 -0.25
C LEU A 3 -26.24 -17.03 1.25
N SER A 4 -26.25 -18.22 1.86
CA SER A 4 -25.80 -18.39 3.25
C SER A 4 -24.28 -18.25 3.38
N ASN A 5 -23.80 -17.94 4.59
CA ASN A 5 -22.36 -17.88 4.88
C ASN A 5 -21.63 -19.19 4.56
N GLU A 6 -22.29 -20.34 4.76
CA GLU A 6 -21.73 -21.65 4.42
C GLU A 6 -21.59 -21.83 2.89
N GLN A 7 -22.57 -21.35 2.12
CA GLN A 7 -22.51 -21.37 0.66
C GLN A 7 -21.40 -20.46 0.13
N LEU A 8 -21.25 -19.26 0.70
CA LEU A 8 -20.13 -18.37 0.37
C LEU A 8 -18.77 -18.99 0.70
N LEU A 9 -18.65 -19.68 1.83
CA LEU A 9 -17.44 -20.41 2.20
C LEU A 9 -17.12 -21.56 1.24
N GLN A 10 -18.15 -22.25 0.71
CA GLN A 10 -17.95 -23.26 -0.32
C GLN A 10 -17.40 -22.68 -1.64
N ILE A 11 -17.88 -21.49 -2.04
CA ILE A 11 -17.34 -20.76 -3.19
C ILE A 11 -15.89 -20.35 -2.89
N ASP A 12 -15.62 -19.74 -1.74
CA ASP A 12 -14.29 -19.26 -1.37
C ASP A 12 -13.25 -20.40 -1.38
N ASN A 13 -13.58 -21.55 -0.77
CA ASN A 13 -12.73 -22.74 -0.78
C ASN A 13 -12.43 -23.25 -2.19
N TYR A 14 -13.44 -23.23 -3.08
CA TYR A 14 -13.24 -23.63 -4.48
C TYR A 14 -12.33 -22.64 -5.21
N ILE A 15 -12.57 -21.35 -5.11
CA ILE A 15 -11.76 -20.31 -5.76
C ILE A 15 -10.33 -20.28 -5.19
N PHE A 16 -10.16 -20.55 -3.89
CA PHE A 16 -8.86 -20.72 -3.26
C PHE A 16 -8.09 -21.89 -3.88
N SER A 17 -8.75 -23.02 -4.13
CA SER A 17 -8.14 -24.18 -4.80
C SER A 17 -7.68 -23.90 -6.24
N CYS A 18 -8.23 -22.86 -6.90
CA CYS A 18 -7.78 -22.39 -8.21
C CYS A 18 -6.45 -21.60 -8.15
N GLY A 19 -5.83 -21.44 -6.97
CA GLY A 19 -4.50 -20.84 -6.82
C GLY A 19 -4.49 -19.32 -6.72
N ILE A 20 -5.63 -18.69 -6.42
CA ILE A 20 -5.73 -17.23 -6.27
C ILE A 20 -5.14 -16.81 -4.92
N LYS A 21 -3.97 -16.16 -5.00
CA LYS A 21 -3.12 -15.86 -3.85
C LYS A 21 -3.61 -14.72 -2.97
N TYR A 22 -4.35 -13.77 -3.54
CA TYR A 22 -4.72 -12.52 -2.86
C TYR A 22 -6.18 -12.57 -2.38
N CYS A 23 -6.40 -12.40 -1.07
CA CYS A 23 -7.72 -12.48 -0.45
C CYS A 23 -8.69 -11.44 -1.00
N ASP A 24 -8.25 -10.18 -1.12
CA ASP A 24 -9.05 -9.08 -1.69
C ASP A 24 -9.45 -9.29 -3.16
N VAL A 25 -8.63 -9.99 -3.95
CA VAL A 25 -9.01 -10.39 -5.32
C VAL A 25 -9.95 -11.59 -5.31
N ARG A 26 -9.72 -12.55 -4.39
CA ARG A 26 -10.53 -13.75 -4.24
C ARG A 26 -11.96 -13.38 -3.87
N THR A 27 -12.17 -12.46 -2.93
CA THR A 27 -13.49 -11.98 -2.52
C THR A 27 -14.27 -11.40 -3.69
N GLU A 28 -13.65 -10.60 -4.57
CA GLU A 28 -14.33 -10.06 -5.76
C GLU A 28 -14.74 -11.13 -6.79
N ILE A 29 -14.04 -12.26 -6.80
CA ILE A 29 -14.39 -13.42 -7.64
C ILE A 29 -15.50 -14.24 -6.96
N VAL A 30 -15.43 -14.42 -5.64
CA VAL A 30 -16.48 -15.05 -4.84
C VAL A 30 -17.79 -14.31 -5.02
N ASP A 31 -17.80 -12.98 -4.90
CA ASP A 31 -18.99 -12.14 -5.13
C ASP A 31 -19.54 -12.30 -6.54
N HIS A 32 -18.66 -12.40 -7.54
CA HIS A 32 -19.09 -12.62 -8.92
C HIS A 32 -19.75 -13.99 -9.12
N PHE A 33 -19.19 -15.05 -8.52
CA PHE A 33 -19.77 -16.39 -8.55
C PHE A 33 -21.06 -16.45 -7.75
N ALA A 34 -21.13 -15.78 -6.59
CA ALA A 34 -22.31 -15.67 -5.76
C ALA A 34 -23.47 -15.08 -6.55
N ASN A 35 -23.29 -13.92 -7.19
CA ASN A 35 -24.33 -13.28 -8.00
C ASN A 35 -24.89 -14.22 -9.10
N ILE A 36 -24.02 -14.96 -9.81
CA ILE A 36 -24.46 -15.91 -10.84
C ILE A 36 -25.26 -17.06 -10.22
N LEU A 37 -24.84 -17.56 -9.05
CA LEU A 37 -25.52 -18.65 -8.36
C LEU A 37 -26.87 -18.22 -7.80
N GLU A 38 -26.97 -17.01 -7.26
CA GLU A 38 -28.23 -16.43 -6.76
C GLU A 38 -29.26 -16.30 -7.88
N GLU A 39 -28.84 -15.85 -9.07
CA GLU A 39 -29.71 -15.79 -10.25
C GLU A 39 -30.17 -17.18 -10.71
N LYS A 40 -29.29 -18.18 -10.65
CA LYS A 40 -29.62 -19.56 -11.02
C LYS A 40 -30.55 -20.22 -10.01
N LEU A 41 -30.29 -20.07 -8.72
CA LEU A 41 -31.14 -20.59 -7.64
C LEU A 41 -32.51 -19.92 -7.62
N ALA A 42 -32.59 -18.63 -7.95
CA ALA A 42 -33.88 -17.94 -8.09
C ALA A 42 -34.74 -18.54 -9.22
N LYS A 43 -34.12 -19.06 -10.28
CA LYS A 43 -34.82 -19.75 -11.38
C LYS A 43 -35.09 -21.22 -11.09
N ASN A 44 -34.20 -21.90 -10.37
CA ASN A 44 -34.34 -23.29 -10.00
C ASN A 44 -33.77 -23.57 -8.59
N PRO A 45 -34.62 -23.57 -7.54
CA PRO A 45 -34.17 -23.77 -6.16
C PRO A 45 -33.60 -25.16 -5.86
N THR A 46 -33.86 -26.17 -6.69
CA THR A 46 -33.40 -27.56 -6.47
C THR A 46 -32.02 -27.85 -7.09
N LEU A 47 -31.34 -26.82 -7.62
CA LEU A 47 -30.01 -26.95 -8.21
C LEU A 47 -28.98 -27.46 -7.20
N ASN A 48 -28.12 -28.39 -7.66
CA ASN A 48 -26.97 -28.83 -6.88
C ASN A 48 -25.90 -27.73 -6.87
N PHE A 49 -25.85 -26.99 -5.77
CA PHE A 49 -24.96 -25.84 -5.58
C PHE A 49 -23.49 -26.14 -5.89
N LYS A 50 -22.95 -27.24 -5.36
CA LYS A 50 -21.52 -27.59 -5.49
C LYS A 50 -21.16 -27.97 -6.92
N GLN A 51 -22.07 -28.64 -7.63
CA GLN A 51 -21.91 -28.94 -9.04
C GLN A 51 -21.97 -27.65 -9.87
N GLU A 52 -22.85 -26.72 -9.50
CA GLU A 52 -23.04 -25.49 -10.24
C GLU A 52 -21.86 -24.53 -10.17
N ILE A 53 -21.15 -24.48 -9.03
CA ILE A 53 -19.86 -23.75 -8.93
C ILE A 53 -18.87 -24.24 -10.00
N LYS A 54 -18.75 -25.57 -10.18
CA LYS A 54 -17.86 -26.17 -11.18
C LYS A 54 -18.34 -25.85 -12.60
N ASN A 55 -19.66 -25.88 -12.84
CA ASN A 55 -20.25 -25.56 -14.13
C ASN A 55 -19.97 -24.10 -14.51
N ILE A 56 -20.16 -23.15 -13.58
CA ILE A 56 -19.86 -21.73 -13.80
C ILE A 56 -18.39 -21.57 -14.19
N HIS A 57 -17.46 -22.16 -13.43
CA HIS A 57 -16.04 -22.09 -13.75
C HIS A 57 -15.73 -22.66 -15.14
N ARG A 58 -16.28 -23.84 -15.48
CA ARG A 58 -16.10 -24.46 -16.80
C ARG A 58 -16.62 -23.58 -17.94
N ASN A 59 -17.75 -22.90 -17.74
CA ASN A 59 -18.35 -22.03 -18.76
C ASN A 59 -17.47 -20.82 -19.10
N PHE A 60 -16.57 -20.40 -18.20
CA PHE A 60 -15.65 -19.31 -18.49
C PHE A 60 -14.55 -19.70 -19.48
N SER A 61 -14.27 -20.98 -19.74
CA SER A 61 -13.02 -21.47 -20.35
C SER A 61 -11.76 -20.97 -19.60
N ASP A 62 -10.61 -21.62 -19.80
CA ASP A 62 -9.37 -21.18 -19.13
C ASP A 62 -9.00 -19.73 -19.48
N LYS A 63 -9.24 -19.32 -20.72
CA LYS A 63 -8.96 -17.95 -21.20
C LYS A 63 -9.93 -16.94 -20.58
N GLY A 64 -11.22 -17.27 -20.47
CA GLY A 64 -12.20 -16.35 -19.89
C GLY A 64 -12.08 -16.25 -18.38
N PHE A 65 -11.73 -17.32 -17.67
CA PHE A 65 -11.46 -17.24 -16.23
C PHE A 65 -10.23 -16.38 -15.93
N ASN A 66 -9.17 -16.52 -16.74
CA ASN A 66 -8.01 -15.64 -16.66
C ASN A 66 -8.36 -14.18 -16.96
N LYS A 67 -9.27 -13.92 -17.91
CA LYS A 67 -9.76 -12.57 -18.21
C LYS A 67 -10.52 -11.98 -17.01
N LEU A 68 -11.41 -12.77 -16.40
CA LEU A 68 -12.14 -12.38 -15.19
C LEU A 68 -11.17 -12.07 -14.05
N LEU A 69 -10.19 -12.93 -13.79
CA LEU A 69 -9.18 -12.72 -12.75
C LEU A 69 -8.42 -11.40 -12.96
N LYS A 70 -7.98 -11.11 -14.20
CA LYS A 70 -7.33 -9.84 -14.54
C LYS A 70 -8.24 -8.64 -14.31
N GLU A 71 -9.50 -8.75 -14.69
CA GLU A 71 -10.49 -7.69 -14.50
C GLU A 71 -10.74 -7.39 -13.03
N LYS A 72 -10.99 -8.42 -12.20
CA LYS A 72 -11.19 -8.25 -10.75
C LYS A 72 -9.94 -7.73 -10.06
N THR A 73 -8.76 -8.21 -10.46
CA THR A 73 -7.47 -7.66 -9.98
C THR A 73 -7.34 -6.17 -10.33
N LYS A 74 -7.74 -5.75 -11.54
CA LYS A 74 -7.75 -4.35 -11.95
C LYS A 74 -8.76 -3.51 -11.16
N SER A 75 -9.92 -4.07 -10.82
CA SER A 75 -10.91 -3.44 -9.95
C SER A 75 -10.32 -3.15 -8.56
N VAL A 76 -9.70 -4.15 -7.92
CA VAL A 76 -9.02 -3.99 -6.63
C VAL A 76 -7.92 -2.94 -6.70
N HIS A 77 -7.11 -2.93 -7.77
CA HIS A 77 -6.12 -1.87 -8.00
C HIS A 77 -6.75 -0.47 -8.10
N LYS A 78 -7.84 -0.32 -8.84
CA LYS A 78 -8.52 0.96 -8.98
C LYS A 78 -9.06 1.45 -7.64
N LYS A 79 -9.68 0.55 -6.85
CA LYS A 79 -10.12 0.83 -5.47
C LYS A 79 -8.95 1.29 -4.61
N PHE A 80 -7.83 0.57 -4.65
CA PHE A 80 -6.60 0.90 -3.95
C PHE A 80 -6.07 2.31 -4.26
N TYR A 81 -5.89 2.64 -5.54
CA TYR A 81 -5.34 3.95 -5.94
C TYR A 81 -6.29 5.09 -5.58
N LYS A 82 -7.60 4.92 -5.83
CA LYS A 82 -8.62 5.92 -5.47
C LYS A 82 -8.60 6.22 -3.97
N GLN A 83 -8.52 5.18 -3.14
CA GLN A 83 -8.47 5.31 -1.69
C GLN A 83 -7.16 5.92 -1.20
N SER A 84 -6.02 5.45 -1.70
CA SER A 84 -4.71 5.98 -1.32
C SER A 84 -4.58 7.46 -1.69
N PHE A 85 -5.13 7.88 -2.83
CA PHE A 85 -5.19 9.27 -3.23
C PHE A 85 -6.10 10.11 -2.32
N LYS A 86 -7.26 9.57 -1.90
CA LYS A 86 -8.12 10.23 -0.90
C LYS A 86 -7.39 10.45 0.42
N HIS A 87 -6.65 9.44 0.89
CA HIS A 87 -5.85 9.52 2.12
C HIS A 87 -4.70 10.52 1.98
N LEU A 88 -4.07 10.58 0.81
CA LEU A 88 -3.02 11.56 0.48
C LEU A 88 -3.57 13.00 0.56
N ILE A 89 -4.68 13.29 -0.12
CA ILE A 89 -5.30 14.63 -0.06
C ILE A 89 -5.68 14.99 1.37
N THR A 90 -6.24 14.03 2.11
CA THR A 90 -6.65 14.25 3.51
C THR A 90 -5.45 14.52 4.42
N PHE A 91 -4.29 13.94 4.13
CA PHE A 91 -3.06 14.19 4.89
C PHE A 91 -2.58 15.63 4.77
N PHE A 92 -2.70 16.25 3.59
CA PHE A 92 -2.30 17.65 3.36
C PHE A 92 -3.36 18.69 3.73
N LYS A 93 -4.48 18.28 4.35
CA LYS A 93 -5.46 19.22 4.91
C LYS A 93 -4.94 19.88 6.18
N LEU A 94 -5.49 21.05 6.50
CA LEU A 94 -5.25 21.75 7.75
C LEU A 94 -5.68 20.90 8.96
N PRO A 95 -4.95 20.95 10.10
CA PRO A 95 -3.81 21.82 10.39
C PRO A 95 -2.44 21.27 9.97
N LYS A 96 -2.38 20.05 9.42
CA LYS A 96 -1.11 19.33 9.20
C LYS A 96 -0.13 20.07 8.30
N ILE A 97 -0.64 20.73 7.25
CA ILE A 97 0.22 21.49 6.33
C ILE A 97 0.89 22.71 6.97
N ILE A 98 0.22 23.35 7.94
CA ILE A 98 0.81 24.45 8.71
C ILE A 98 1.94 23.91 9.58
N ILE A 99 1.69 22.81 10.30
CA ILE A 99 2.69 22.17 11.17
C ILE A 99 3.92 21.79 10.34
N THR A 100 3.72 21.20 9.15
CA THR A 100 4.85 20.88 8.26
C THR A 100 5.61 22.11 7.79
N GLY A 101 4.92 23.23 7.52
CA GLY A 101 5.55 24.49 7.15
C GLY A 101 6.39 25.07 8.30
N VAL A 102 5.84 25.08 9.52
CA VAL A 102 6.55 25.55 10.72
C VAL A 102 7.79 24.69 11.01
N LEU A 103 7.67 23.37 10.96
CA LEU A 103 8.81 22.46 11.15
C LEU A 103 9.88 22.62 10.07
N SER A 104 9.46 22.80 8.81
CA SER A 104 10.37 23.04 7.67
C SER A 104 11.14 24.34 7.83
N TYR A 105 10.45 25.40 8.24
CA TYR A 105 11.07 26.69 8.52
C TYR A 105 12.02 26.62 9.74
N GLY A 106 11.63 25.89 10.79
CA GLY A 106 12.50 25.61 11.93
C GLY A 106 13.79 24.89 11.52
N LEU A 107 13.71 23.85 10.67
CA LEU A 107 14.88 23.17 10.13
C LEU A 107 15.78 24.11 9.30
N PHE A 108 15.18 25.01 8.53
CA PHE A 108 15.93 26.04 7.79
C PHE A 108 16.68 26.99 8.72
N LEU A 109 16.04 27.46 9.79
CA LEU A 109 16.71 28.30 10.80
C LEU A 109 17.86 27.56 11.50
N ILE A 110 17.64 26.29 11.89
CA ILE A 110 18.67 25.45 12.51
C ILE A 110 19.84 25.25 11.56
N MET A 111 19.57 24.94 10.28
CA MET A 111 20.61 24.81 9.27
C MET A 111 21.46 26.07 9.18
N ASN A 112 20.84 27.26 9.19
CA ASN A 112 21.56 28.53 9.09
C ASN A 112 22.35 28.87 10.36
N PHE A 113 21.84 28.49 11.53
CA PHE A 113 22.50 28.70 12.82
C PHE A 113 23.79 27.87 12.98
N ILE A 114 23.82 26.66 12.42
CA ILE A 114 25.00 25.79 12.50
C ILE A 114 26.03 26.20 11.45
N ASN A 115 27.25 26.53 11.85
CA ASN A 115 28.32 26.92 10.92
C ASN A 115 28.79 25.74 10.06
N ASP A 116 28.97 24.58 10.69
CA ASP A 116 29.40 23.35 10.04
C ASP A 116 28.22 22.66 9.31
N LYS A 117 28.07 22.98 8.03
CA LYS A 117 26.99 22.44 7.18
C LYS A 117 27.17 20.95 6.91
N GLU A 118 28.41 20.47 6.84
CA GLU A 118 28.72 19.06 6.62
C GLU A 118 28.17 18.23 7.78
N ASN A 119 28.51 18.61 9.01
CA ASN A 119 28.00 17.93 10.20
C ASN A 119 26.47 18.04 10.32
N PHE A 120 25.87 19.19 9.99
CA PHE A 120 24.41 19.31 9.93
C PHE A 120 23.79 18.27 9.00
N PHE A 121 24.27 18.18 7.75
CA PHE A 121 23.73 17.22 6.79
C PHE A 121 24.06 15.78 7.16
N PHE A 122 25.18 15.53 7.84
CA PHE A 122 25.51 14.23 8.40
C PHE A 122 24.41 13.74 9.38
N TRP A 123 23.92 14.60 10.27
CA TRP A 123 22.82 14.21 11.16
C TRP A 123 21.50 13.97 10.40
N THR A 124 21.21 14.75 9.35
CA THR A 124 20.02 14.51 8.52
C THR A 124 20.06 13.18 7.78
N TYR A 125 21.23 12.78 7.26
CA TYR A 125 21.45 11.48 6.61
C TYR A 125 21.25 10.34 7.61
N THR A 126 21.86 10.44 8.79
CA THR A 126 21.77 9.44 9.85
C THR A 126 20.32 9.22 10.25
N PHE A 127 19.55 10.30 10.36
CA PHE A 127 18.11 10.23 10.63
C PHE A 127 17.33 9.53 9.50
N LEU A 128 17.60 9.83 8.22
CA LEU A 128 16.96 9.11 7.11
C LEU A 128 17.30 7.62 7.13
N LEU A 129 18.55 7.27 7.45
CA LEU A 129 18.99 5.88 7.49
C LEU A 129 18.23 5.10 8.56
N PHE A 130 17.98 5.71 9.72
CA PHE A 130 17.10 5.15 10.74
C PHE A 130 15.67 4.90 10.21
N LEU A 131 15.08 5.83 9.44
CA LEU A 131 13.77 5.64 8.83
C LEU A 131 13.75 4.48 7.82
N ILE A 132 14.81 4.31 7.05
CA ILE A 132 14.97 3.19 6.10
C ILE A 132 14.95 1.86 6.85
N VAL A 133 15.76 1.72 7.91
CA VAL A 133 15.80 0.51 8.74
C VAL A 133 14.43 0.20 9.34
N ARG A 134 13.71 1.23 9.81
CA ARG A 134 12.34 1.09 10.31
C ARG A 134 11.39 0.54 9.24
N ILE A 135 11.41 1.06 8.01
CA ILE A 135 10.57 0.53 6.91
C ILE A 135 10.91 -0.92 6.62
N PHE A 136 12.21 -1.26 6.55
CA PHE A 136 12.63 -2.64 6.33
C PHE A 136 12.09 -3.56 7.44
N TYR A 137 12.28 -3.20 8.70
CA TYR A 137 11.76 -3.96 9.84
C TYR A 137 10.24 -4.14 9.75
N GLN A 138 9.49 -3.09 9.45
CA GLN A 138 8.03 -3.13 9.28
C GLN A 138 7.60 -4.04 8.14
N SER A 139 8.30 -4.00 7.01
CA SER A 139 8.06 -4.88 5.86
C SER A 139 8.31 -6.34 6.23
N PHE A 140 9.43 -6.64 6.90
CA PHE A 140 9.73 -8.00 7.37
C PHE A 140 8.70 -8.51 8.37
N LYS A 141 8.34 -7.69 9.36
CA LYS A 141 7.32 -8.03 10.37
C LYS A 141 5.96 -8.29 9.71
N THR A 142 5.54 -7.45 8.78
CA THR A 142 4.26 -7.59 8.08
C THR A 142 4.21 -8.87 7.24
N LYS A 143 5.29 -9.20 6.51
CA LYS A 143 5.39 -10.45 5.75
C LYS A 143 5.35 -11.69 6.65
N LYS A 144 5.92 -11.62 7.86
CA LYS A 144 5.92 -12.73 8.82
C LYS A 144 4.57 -12.92 9.52
N GLN A 145 3.84 -11.84 9.77
CA GLN A 145 2.56 -11.86 10.51
C GLN A 145 1.35 -12.17 9.61
N GLN A 146 1.43 -11.86 8.32
CA GLN A 146 0.35 -12.11 7.38
C GLN A 146 0.24 -13.59 7.02
N LYS A 147 -0.80 -14.27 7.55
CA LYS A 147 -1.19 -15.61 7.13
C LYS A 147 -1.79 -15.60 5.73
N GLU A 148 -2.59 -14.58 5.41
CA GLU A 148 -3.15 -14.35 4.08
C GLU A 148 -2.56 -13.12 3.41
N ARG A 149 -2.35 -13.21 2.10
CA ARG A 149 -1.79 -12.10 1.31
C ARG A 149 -2.90 -11.20 0.83
N PHE A 150 -2.79 -9.90 1.11
CA PHE A 150 -3.67 -8.87 0.55
C PHE A 150 -2.90 -8.08 -0.51
N LEU A 151 -3.50 -7.90 -1.69
CA LEU A 151 -2.89 -7.16 -2.79
C LEU A 151 -2.69 -5.69 -2.39
N VAL A 152 -3.67 -5.09 -1.70
CA VAL A 152 -3.59 -3.72 -1.16
C VAL A 152 -2.40 -3.53 -0.21
N LEU A 153 -2.17 -4.47 0.71
CA LEU A 153 -1.08 -4.36 1.68
C LEU A 153 0.27 -4.60 1.03
N ASN A 154 0.36 -5.57 0.11
CA ASN A 154 1.57 -5.82 -0.66
C ASN A 154 1.95 -4.60 -1.52
N LYS A 155 0.97 -3.98 -2.20
CA LYS A 155 1.20 -2.75 -2.95
C LYS A 155 1.66 -1.60 -2.08
N THR A 156 1.04 -1.40 -0.92
CA THR A 156 1.47 -0.31 -0.03
C THR A 156 2.88 -0.54 0.51
N ASN A 157 3.22 -1.79 0.84
CA ASN A 157 4.58 -2.15 1.25
C ASN A 157 5.60 -1.92 0.13
N ASN A 158 5.29 -2.31 -1.10
CA ASN A 158 6.15 -2.05 -2.26
C ASN A 158 6.36 -0.55 -2.52
N PHE A 159 5.31 0.26 -2.31
CA PHE A 159 5.42 1.71 -2.40
C PHE A 159 6.37 2.29 -1.33
N LEU A 160 6.29 1.80 -0.08
CA LEU A 160 7.25 2.17 0.96
C LEU A 160 8.67 1.70 0.65
N GLN A 161 8.85 0.54 0.02
CA GLN A 161 10.16 0.08 -0.43
C GLN A 161 10.73 0.93 -1.57
N LEU A 162 9.90 1.43 -2.48
CA LEU A 162 10.34 2.39 -3.51
C LEU A 162 10.91 3.66 -2.88
N PHE A 163 10.31 4.14 -1.78
CA PHE A 163 10.88 5.27 -1.02
C PHE A 163 12.26 4.98 -0.46
N ASN A 164 12.52 3.77 0.05
CA ASN A 164 13.86 3.40 0.49
C ASN A 164 14.88 3.53 -0.64
N VAL A 165 14.54 3.10 -1.86
CA VAL A 165 15.44 3.24 -3.01
C VAL A 165 15.74 4.72 -3.29
N ILE A 166 14.71 5.57 -3.32
CA ILE A 166 14.88 7.02 -3.52
C ILE A 166 15.76 7.62 -2.41
N PHE A 167 15.55 7.21 -1.15
CA PHE A 167 16.35 7.71 -0.03
C PHE A 167 17.81 7.27 -0.13
N ILE A 168 18.07 6.02 -0.49
CA ILE A 168 19.43 5.52 -0.69
C ILE A 168 20.11 6.30 -1.81
N SER A 169 19.43 6.52 -2.94
CA SER A 169 19.96 7.33 -4.05
C SER A 169 20.26 8.76 -3.62
N PHE A 170 19.37 9.38 -2.84
CA PHE A 170 19.58 10.74 -2.32
C PHE A 170 20.76 10.81 -1.33
N ASN A 171 20.89 9.84 -0.42
CA ASN A 171 22.03 9.75 0.49
C ASN A 171 23.34 9.54 -0.27
N PHE A 172 23.33 8.69 -1.29
CA PHE A 172 24.50 8.48 -2.15
C PHE A 172 24.93 9.77 -2.85
N LEU A 173 24.00 10.51 -3.46
CA LEU A 173 24.30 11.80 -4.10
C LEU A 173 24.84 12.83 -3.10
N THR A 174 24.32 12.82 -1.87
CA THR A 174 24.79 13.70 -0.79
C THR A 174 26.22 13.40 -0.37
N ASN A 175 26.59 12.12 -0.26
CA ASN A 175 27.94 11.70 0.09
C ASN A 175 29.00 12.01 -0.99
N LEU A 176 28.57 12.37 -2.20
CA LEU A 176 29.46 12.83 -3.28
C LEU A 176 29.71 14.34 -3.25
N ARG A 177 29.13 15.09 -2.30
CA ARG A 177 29.36 16.53 -2.19
C ARG A 177 30.78 16.83 -1.75
N SER A 178 31.38 17.84 -2.38
CA SER A 178 32.67 18.42 -1.98
C SER A 178 32.50 19.48 -0.88
N ASP A 179 33.60 19.81 -0.20
CA ASP A 179 33.67 20.86 0.82
C ASP A 179 33.16 22.21 0.28
N GLU A 180 33.52 22.56 -0.95
CA GLU A 180 33.04 23.77 -1.63
C GLU A 180 31.51 23.79 -1.78
N SER A 181 30.91 22.61 -2.03
CA SER A 181 29.46 22.48 -2.12
C SER A 181 28.81 22.81 -0.79
N PHE A 182 29.38 22.37 0.34
CA PHE A 182 28.84 22.65 1.68
C PHE A 182 28.94 24.12 2.08
N LEU A 183 29.90 24.86 1.52
CA LEU A 183 29.98 26.31 1.70
C LEU A 183 28.96 27.07 0.84
N ASN A 184 28.44 26.45 -0.23
CA ASN A 184 27.51 27.10 -1.15
C ASN A 184 26.05 27.07 -0.61
N PRO A 185 25.44 28.24 -0.30
CA PRO A 185 24.11 28.31 0.30
C PRO A 185 23.01 27.79 -0.63
N ILE A 186 23.16 27.91 -1.94
CA ILE A 186 22.17 27.41 -2.91
C ILE A 186 22.10 25.89 -2.86
N HIS A 187 23.25 25.21 -2.84
CA HIS A 187 23.32 23.75 -2.76
C HIS A 187 22.71 23.24 -1.45
N ASN A 188 23.00 23.91 -0.34
CA ASN A 188 22.44 23.58 0.97
C ASN A 188 20.91 23.74 0.99
N ASN A 189 20.38 24.85 0.44
CA ASN A 189 18.94 25.09 0.37
C ASN A 189 18.22 24.05 -0.51
N ILE A 190 18.81 23.68 -1.65
CA ILE A 190 18.26 22.63 -2.51
C ILE A 190 18.23 21.30 -1.77
N GLN A 191 19.36 20.91 -1.15
CA GLN A 191 19.42 19.65 -0.42
C GLN A 191 18.43 19.60 0.75
N LEU A 192 18.32 20.68 1.53
CA LEU A 192 17.35 20.78 2.61
C LEU A 192 15.91 20.65 2.08
N SER A 193 15.61 21.30 0.95
CA SER A 193 14.29 21.22 0.32
C SER A 193 13.95 19.79 -0.12
N VAL A 194 14.90 19.09 -0.73
CA VAL A 194 14.74 17.69 -1.11
C VAL A 194 14.57 16.82 0.13
N PHE A 195 15.38 17.02 1.17
CA PHE A 195 15.27 16.29 2.44
C PHE A 195 13.88 16.46 3.07
N ILE A 196 13.36 17.70 3.14
CA ILE A 196 12.02 17.99 3.66
C ILE A 196 10.95 17.30 2.82
N LEU A 197 11.05 17.38 1.49
CA LEU A 197 10.11 16.73 0.59
C LEU A 197 10.09 15.21 0.81
N LEU A 198 11.26 14.59 0.96
CA LEU A 198 11.42 13.17 1.25
C LEU A 198 10.78 12.79 2.60
N LEU A 199 10.96 13.59 3.65
CA LEU A 199 10.30 13.39 4.95
C LEU A 199 8.77 13.48 4.85
N LEU A 200 8.25 14.46 4.10
CA LEU A 200 6.81 14.61 3.87
C LEU A 200 6.22 13.42 3.13
N PHE A 201 6.93 12.94 2.11
CA PHE A 201 6.54 11.74 1.39
C PHE A 201 6.57 10.49 2.27
N TYR A 202 7.60 10.32 3.09
CA TYR A 202 7.65 9.23 4.07
C TYR A 202 6.47 9.27 5.03
N TRP A 203 6.20 10.42 5.65
CA TRP A 203 5.13 10.55 6.63
C TRP A 203 3.75 10.33 6.02
N SER A 204 3.51 10.86 4.82
CA SER A 204 2.26 10.63 4.09
C SER A 204 2.10 9.16 3.67
N GLY A 205 3.18 8.51 3.22
CA GLY A 205 3.23 7.09 2.88
C GLY A 205 2.91 6.18 4.07
N GLU A 206 3.53 6.42 5.23
CA GLU A 206 3.25 5.69 6.48
C GLU A 206 1.78 5.87 6.92
N ASN A 207 1.25 7.09 6.83
CA ASN A 207 -0.16 7.33 7.15
C ASN A 207 -1.09 6.56 6.20
N ILE A 208 -0.82 6.54 4.90
CA ILE A 208 -1.59 5.76 3.92
C ILE A 208 -1.50 4.25 4.23
N PHE A 209 -0.31 3.74 4.56
CA PHE A 209 -0.12 2.35 4.98
C PHE A 209 -0.97 1.99 6.19
N TYR A 210 -0.95 2.83 7.23
CA TYR A 210 -1.75 2.61 8.41
C TYR A 210 -3.25 2.61 8.13
N GLN A 211 -3.74 3.59 7.35
CA GLN A 211 -5.15 3.68 6.99
C GLN A 211 -5.60 2.48 6.15
N ASN A 212 -4.80 2.08 5.16
CA ASN A 212 -5.10 0.89 4.36
C ASN A 212 -5.09 -0.37 5.21
N LYS A 213 -4.13 -0.54 6.12
CA LYS A 213 -4.08 -1.67 7.06
C LYS A 213 -5.31 -1.72 7.96
N LYS A 214 -5.76 -0.57 8.49
CA LYS A 214 -6.98 -0.46 9.29
C LYS A 214 -8.21 -0.88 8.48
N MET A 215 -8.34 -0.38 7.25
CA MET A 215 -9.48 -0.72 6.40
C MET A 215 -9.52 -2.20 6.00
N VAL A 216 -8.37 -2.83 5.73
CA VAL A 216 -8.33 -4.28 5.49
C VAL A 216 -8.78 -5.05 6.74
N LYS A 217 -8.40 -4.61 7.95
CA LYS A 217 -8.88 -5.24 9.20
C LYS A 217 -10.38 -5.09 9.41
N GLU A 218 -10.95 -3.93 9.08
CA GLU A 218 -12.40 -3.69 9.19
C GLU A 218 -13.19 -4.49 8.15
N GLN A 219 -12.68 -4.62 6.93
CA GLN A 219 -13.34 -5.33 5.85
C GLN A 219 -13.22 -6.86 5.98
N TYR A 220 -12.16 -7.36 6.60
CA TYR A 220 -11.89 -8.79 6.77
C TYR A 220 -11.63 -9.14 8.25
N PRO A 221 -12.63 -8.98 9.14
CA PRO A 221 -12.44 -9.12 10.59
C PRO A 221 -12.05 -10.55 11.02
N ASN A 222 -12.42 -11.54 10.23
CA ASN A 222 -12.16 -12.96 10.51
C ASN A 222 -10.80 -13.46 9.97
N VAL A 223 -10.02 -12.60 9.30
CA VAL A 223 -8.71 -12.95 8.75
C VAL A 223 -7.60 -12.32 9.59
N SER A 224 -6.67 -13.15 10.09
CA SER A 224 -5.53 -12.67 10.88
C SER A 224 -4.52 -11.89 10.00
N ILE A 225 -4.43 -10.56 10.21
CA ILE A 225 -3.61 -9.58 9.45
C ILE A 225 -2.43 -9.02 10.24
#